data_AF-A0A1A2DEU6-F1
#
_entry.id   AF-A0A1A2DEU6-F1
#
_cell.length_a   1.000
_cell.length_b   1.000
_cell.length_c   1.000
_cell.angle_alpha   90.00
_cell.angle_beta   90.00
_cell.angle_gamma   90.00
#
_symmetry.space_group_name_H-M   'P 1'
#
loop_
_entity.id
_entity.type
_entity.pdbx_description
1 polymer ?
#
loop_
_entity_poly.entity_id
_entity_poly.type
_entity_poly.pdbx_seq_one_letter_code
_entity_poly.pdbx_strand_id
1 'polypeptide(L)'
;MTPGRQCLDTAEGVLIALRHCTVDEAFREIIRAAQHHRVPLFTLADALVTAASGTGECVNAAARTAVLTEWGALLGTSTSARL
;
A
#
# COMPACT_ATOMS: atom_id res chain seq x y z
N MET A 1 10.25 11.18 -15.30
CA MET A 1 9.88 10.29 -14.18
C MET A 1 9.24 9.05 -14.76
N THR A 2 9.68 7.85 -14.37
CA THR A 2 9.06 6.60 -14.81
C THR A 2 7.80 6.36 -13.96
N PRO A 3 6.65 5.99 -14.56
CA PRO A 3 5.37 5.86 -13.84
C PRO A 3 5.44 4.98 -12.58
N GLY A 4 6.26 3.92 -12.60
CA GLY A 4 6.43 3.01 -11.45
C GLY A 4 6.99 3.67 -10.19
N ARG A 5 7.87 4.68 -10.32
CA ARG A 5 8.46 5.35 -9.15
C ARG A 5 7.44 6.25 -8.43
N GLN A 6 6.57 6.93 -9.19
CA GLN A 6 5.48 7.74 -8.63
C GLN A 6 4.50 6.92 -7.78
N CYS A 7 4.14 5.71 -8.24
CA CYS A 7 3.28 4.82 -7.48
C CYS A 7 3.91 4.38 -6.16
N LEU A 8 5.20 4.05 -6.17
CA LEU A 8 5.92 3.67 -4.96
C LEU A 8 6.03 4.83 -3.97
N ASP A 9 6.43 6.02 -4.42
CA ASP A 9 6.51 7.21 -3.57
C ASP A 9 5.13 7.55 -2.94
N THR A 10 4.03 7.31 -3.68
CA THR A 10 2.66 7.50 -3.17
C THR A 10 2.30 6.46 -2.10
N ALA A 11 2.65 5.19 -2.34
CA ALA A 11 2.42 4.11 -1.38
C ALA A 11 3.19 4.33 -0.07
N GLU A 12 4.43 4.84 -0.13
CA GLU A 12 5.19 5.27 1.04
C GLU A 12 4.44 6.37 1.81
N GLY A 13 3.94 7.39 1.11
CA GLY A 13 3.12 8.45 1.70
C GLY A 13 1.87 7.93 2.43
N VAL A 14 1.18 6.94 1.86
CA VAL A 14 0.04 6.27 2.52
C VAL A 14 0.46 5.64 3.84
N LEU A 15 1.56 4.87 3.87
CA LEU A 15 2.02 4.23 5.11
C LEU A 15 2.51 5.23 6.16
N ILE A 16 3.19 6.30 5.74
CA ILE A 16 3.62 7.39 6.63
C ILE A 16 2.39 8.00 7.32
N ALA A 17 1.32 8.28 6.56
CA ALA A 17 0.09 8.83 7.12
C ALA A 17 -0.63 7.86 8.06
N LEU A 18 -0.67 6.56 7.75
CA LEU A 18 -1.37 5.56 8.55
C LEU A 18 -0.60 5.12 9.80
N ARG A 19 0.74 5.13 9.75
CA ARG A 19 1.60 4.56 10.79
C ARG A 19 2.48 5.57 11.50
N HIS A 20 2.50 6.83 11.06
CA HIS A 20 3.38 7.88 11.57
C HIS A 20 4.86 7.48 11.57
N CYS A 21 5.31 6.82 10.50
CA CYS A 21 6.68 6.37 10.32
C CYS A 21 7.48 7.27 9.35
N THR A 22 8.78 7.03 9.25
CA THR A 22 9.65 7.67 8.27
C THR A 22 9.52 7.05 6.87
N VAL A 23 10.00 7.75 5.84
CA VAL A 23 10.05 7.23 4.44
C VAL A 23 10.82 5.92 4.36
N ASP A 24 11.98 5.81 5.01
CA ASP A 24 12.81 4.60 4.99
C ASP A 24 12.14 3.41 5.68
N GLU A 25 11.35 3.66 6.73
CA GLU A 25 10.55 2.61 7.39
C GLU A 25 9.40 2.15 6.50
N ALA A 26 8.67 3.09 5.89
CA ALA A 26 7.61 2.78 4.94
C ALA A 26 8.14 1.95 3.76
N PHE A 27 9.24 2.37 3.14
CA PHE A 27 9.82 1.67 2.00
C PHE A 27 10.25 0.24 2.36
N ARG A 28 10.96 0.06 3.48
CA ARG A 28 11.38 -1.28 3.96
C ARG A 28 10.19 -2.18 4.25
N GLU A 29 9.10 -1.62 4.76
CA GLU A 29 7.88 -2.37 5.04
C GLU A 29 7.20 -2.86 3.75
N ILE A 30 7.10 -2.01 2.73
CA ILE A 30 6.56 -2.41 1.42
C ILE A 30 7.42 -3.52 0.81
N ILE A 31 8.75 -3.42 0.88
CA ILE A 31 9.67 -4.48 0.41
C ILE A 31 9.41 -5.79 1.17
N ARG A 32 9.34 -5.73 2.51
CA ARG A 32 9.10 -6.91 3.35
C ARG A 32 7.80 -7.61 2.96
N ALA A 33 6.72 -6.84 2.80
CA ALA A 33 5.43 -7.37 2.41
C ALA A 33 5.47 -7.99 1.01
N ALA A 34 6.08 -7.30 0.04
CA ALA A 34 6.25 -7.80 -1.33
C ALA A 34 6.98 -9.15 -1.35
N GLN A 35 8.06 -9.28 -0.57
CA GLN A 35 8.81 -10.53 -0.45
C GLN A 35 8.01 -11.64 0.25
N HIS A 36 7.36 -11.31 1.37
CA HIS A 36 6.58 -12.26 2.17
C HIS A 36 5.44 -12.89 1.34
N HIS A 37 4.73 -12.06 0.58
CA HIS A 37 3.59 -12.48 -0.26
C HIS A 37 3.98 -12.90 -1.68
N ARG A 38 5.27 -12.77 -2.05
CA ARG A 38 5.80 -13.04 -3.40
C ARG A 38 5.07 -12.24 -4.50
N VAL A 39 4.80 -10.97 -4.22
CA VAL A 39 4.16 -10.03 -5.15
C VAL A 39 5.22 -9.03 -5.66
N PRO A 40 5.25 -8.69 -6.96
CA PRO A 40 6.16 -7.65 -7.45
C PRO A 40 5.95 -6.32 -6.73
N LEU A 41 7.04 -5.67 -6.32
CA LEU A 41 7.02 -4.46 -5.49
C LEU A 41 6.06 -3.37 -6.01
N PHE A 42 6.17 -3.03 -7.30
CA PHE A 42 5.33 -2.01 -7.92
C PHE A 42 3.86 -2.42 -8.03
N THR A 43 3.58 -3.72 -8.19
CA THR A 43 2.20 -4.23 -8.18
C THR A 43 1.59 -4.16 -6.78
N LEU A 44 2.38 -4.40 -5.73
CA LEU A 44 1.91 -4.24 -4.36
C LEU A 44 1.69 -2.75 -4.02
N ALA A 45 2.59 -1.86 -4.46
CA ALA A 45 2.45 -0.42 -4.27
C ALA A 45 1.18 0.13 -4.95
N ASP A 46 0.93 -0.25 -6.20
CA ASP A 46 -0.29 0.10 -6.93
C ASP A 46 -1.56 -0.40 -6.21
N ALA A 47 -1.55 -1.66 -5.74
CA ALA A 47 -2.65 -2.24 -4.98
C ALA A 47 -2.91 -1.48 -3.66
N LEU A 48 -1.85 -1.05 -2.97
CA LEU A 48 -1.97 -0.28 -1.72
C LEU A 48 -2.59 1.10 -1.97
N VAL A 49 -2.13 1.79 -3.01
CA VAL A 49 -2.69 3.10 -3.41
C VAL A 49 -4.16 2.96 -3.83
N THR A 50 -4.49 1.92 -4.59
CA THR A 50 -5.88 1.62 -4.99
C THR A 50 -6.76 1.40 -3.76
N ALA A 51 -6.31 0.56 -2.81
CA ALA A 51 -7.05 0.28 -1.59
C ALA A 51 -7.25 1.53 -0.72
N ALA A 52 -6.21 2.37 -0.58
CA ALA A 52 -6.27 3.61 0.19
C ALA A 52 -7.12 4.71 -0.46
N SER A 53 -7.25 4.69 -1.79
CA SER A 53 -8.08 5.64 -2.53
C SER A 53 -9.57 5.35 -2.38
N GLY A 54 -9.96 4.14 -1.93
CA GLY A 54 -11.35 3.72 -1.82
C GLY A 54 -12.08 3.61 -3.16
N THR A 55 -11.35 3.71 -4.27
CA THR A 55 -11.86 3.73 -5.62
C THR A 55 -11.19 2.64 -6.45
N GLY A 56 -12.00 1.75 -7.02
CA GLY A 56 -11.54 0.74 -7.98
C GLY A 56 -11.28 -0.65 -7.38
N GLU A 57 -11.34 -1.62 -8.28
CA GLU A 57 -10.97 -3.00 -7.98
C GLU A 57 -9.50 -3.22 -8.36
N CYS A 58 -8.68 -3.63 -7.39
CA CYS A 58 -7.31 -4.04 -7.70
C CYS A 58 -7.33 -5.25 -8.63
N VAL A 59 -6.77 -5.10 -9.84
CA VAL A 59 -6.76 -6.12 -10.89
C VAL A 59 -5.97 -7.36 -10.47
N ASN A 60 -4.96 -7.21 -9.61
CA ASN A 60 -4.16 -8.31 -9.11
C ASN A 60 -4.70 -8.82 -7.76
N ALA A 61 -5.40 -9.96 -7.78
CA ALA A 61 -5.99 -10.56 -6.59
C ALA A 61 -4.96 -10.91 -5.50
N ALA A 62 -3.76 -11.37 -5.86
CA ALA A 62 -2.70 -11.69 -4.89
C ALA A 62 -2.19 -10.42 -4.19
N ALA A 63 -1.99 -9.34 -4.94
CA ALA A 63 -1.60 -8.05 -4.40
C ALA A 63 -2.70 -7.46 -3.50
N ARG A 64 -3.98 -7.57 -3.91
CA ARG A 64 -5.14 -7.16 -3.09
C ARG A 64 -5.16 -7.91 -1.76
N THR A 65 -5.04 -9.24 -1.79
CA THR A 65 -5.00 -10.06 -0.58
C THR A 65 -3.82 -9.67 0.31
N ALA A 66 -2.62 -9.52 -0.25
CA ALA A 66 -1.43 -9.09 0.50
C ALA A 66 -1.64 -7.74 1.21
N VAL A 67 -2.19 -6.74 0.50
CA VAL A 67 -2.50 -5.42 1.08
C VAL A 67 -3.50 -5.52 2.24
N LEU A 68 -4.57 -6.28 2.06
CA LEU A 68 -5.59 -6.44 3.09
C LEU A 68 -5.06 -7.21 4.30
N THR A 69 -4.19 -8.19 4.09
CA THR A 69 -3.53 -8.94 5.17
C THR A 69 -2.57 -8.06 5.98
N GLU A 70 -1.75 -7.24 5.33
CA GLU A 70 -0.73 -6.43 6.01
C GLU A 70 -1.33 -5.14 6.61
N TRP A 71 -2.23 -4.46 5.89
CA TRP A 71 -2.65 -3.10 6.21
C TRP A 71 -4.17 -2.89 6.26
N GLY A 72 -4.99 -3.93 6.06
CA GLY A 72 -6.45 -3.80 6.00
C GLY A 72 -7.08 -3.14 7.23
N ALA A 73 -6.56 -3.43 8.43
CA ALA A 73 -7.05 -2.80 9.66
C ALA A 73 -6.76 -1.29 9.74
N LEU A 74 -5.61 -0.84 9.21
CA LEU A 74 -5.24 0.57 9.16
C LEU A 74 -6.10 1.33 8.13
N LEU A 75 -6.39 0.69 7.00
CA LEU A 75 -7.24 1.25 5.95
C LEU A 75 -8.70 1.36 6.39
N GLY A 76 -9.20 0.38 7.15
CA GLY A 76 -10.55 0.41 7.73
C GLY A 76 -10.74 1.47 8.81
N THR A 77 -9.73 1.70 9.66
CA THR A 77 -9.77 2.74 10.69
C THR A 77 -9.67 4.15 10.11
N SER A 78 -8.91 4.36 9.04
CA SER A 78 -8.86 5.64 8.32
C SER A 78 -10.16 5.97 7.57
N THR A 79 -10.85 4.96 7.02
CA THR A 79 -12.15 5.17 6.35
C THR A 79 -13.23 5.62 7.34
N SER A 80 -13.20 5.12 8.58
CA SER A 80 -14.13 5.56 9.63
C SER A 80 -13.86 6.99 10.12
N ALA A 81 -12.66 7.54 9.89
CA ALA A 81 -12.30 8.91 10.24
C ALA A 81 -12.72 9.95 9.18
N ARG A 82 -13.31 9.52 8.05
CA ARG A 82 -13.83 10.41 6.99
C ARG A 82 -15.34 10.67 7.09
N LEU A 83 -15.95 10.43 8.25
CA LEU A 83 -17.35 10.75 8.59
C LEU A 83 -17.39 11.70 9.78
#